data_AF-A0A1X0DLV4-F1
#
_entry.id   AF-A0A1X0DLV4-F1
#
_cell.length_a   1.000
_cell.length_b   1.000
_cell.length_c   1.000
_cell.angle_alpha   90.00
_cell.angle_beta   90.00
_cell.angle_gamma   90.00
#
_symmetry.space_group_name_H-M   'P 1'
#
loop_
_entity.id
_entity.type
_entity.pdbx_description
1 polymer ?
#
loop_
_entity_poly.entity_id
_entity_poly.type
_entity_poly.pdbx_seq_one_letter_code
_entity_poly.pdbx_strand_id
1 'polypeptide(L)'
;MEFDVTIEIPKGQRNKYEVDHKTGRVRLDRHLYTPMAYPADYGFIEDTLGEDGDPLDAMVLLPQSVFPGVIVEARPVGMFNMVDEAGGDAKVLCVPAGDQRWDHIQDISDVSAFELDAIKHFFVHYKDLEPGKFVKAADWVGRAEAEAEIERSIERFKTSGH
;
A
#
# COMPACT_ATOMS: atom_id res chain seq x y z
N MET A 1 -2.31 -10.83 -12.91
CA MET A 1 -3.38 -10.27 -12.07
C MET A 1 -3.30 -8.76 -12.19
N GLU A 2 -4.43 -8.10 -12.44
CA GLU A 2 -4.54 -6.64 -12.56
C GLU A 2 -5.77 -6.20 -11.77
N PHE A 3 -5.73 -5.00 -11.19
CA PHE A 3 -6.78 -4.44 -10.33
C PHE A 3 -6.65 -2.91 -10.21
N ASP A 4 -7.72 -2.28 -9.76
CA ASP A 4 -7.73 -0.84 -9.51
C ASP A 4 -7.20 -0.51 -8.12
N VAL A 5 -6.29 0.47 -8.05
CA VAL A 5 -5.81 1.06 -6.80
C VAL A 5 -6.30 2.51 -6.73
N THR A 6 -7.05 2.84 -5.69
CA THR A 6 -7.39 4.24 -5.38
C THR A 6 -6.27 4.84 -4.55
N ILE A 7 -5.60 5.85 -5.09
CA ILE A 7 -4.50 6.54 -4.41
C ILE A 7 -5.05 7.53 -3.39
N GLU A 8 -4.62 7.41 -2.14
CA GLU A 8 -4.97 8.31 -1.05
C GLU A 8 -3.87 9.34 -0.82
N ILE A 9 -2.61 8.91 -0.88
CA ILE A 9 -1.45 9.69 -0.45
C ILE A 9 -0.40 9.69 -1.56
N PRO A 10 -0.25 10.82 -2.28
CA PRO A 10 0.82 10.99 -3.26
C PRO A 10 2.22 10.85 -2.63
N LYS A 11 3.20 10.30 -3.36
CA LYS A 11 4.60 10.24 -2.93
C LYS A 11 5.10 11.63 -2.50
N GLY A 12 5.88 11.66 -1.42
CA GLY A 12 6.45 12.89 -0.87
C GLY A 12 5.50 13.64 0.08
N GLN A 13 4.29 13.15 0.32
CA GLN A 13 3.37 13.78 1.27
C GLN A 13 3.67 13.42 2.73
N ARG A 14 3.42 14.39 3.60
CA ARG A 14 3.41 14.24 5.07
C ARG A 14 2.01 14.37 5.66
N ASN A 15 1.03 14.77 4.86
CA ASN A 15 -0.38 14.65 5.22
C ASN A 15 -0.83 13.22 4.89
N LYS A 16 -1.25 12.48 5.91
CA LYS A 16 -1.88 11.19 5.75
C LYS A 16 -3.36 11.43 5.47
N TYR A 17 -3.72 11.28 4.20
CA TYR A 17 -5.12 11.21 3.78
C TYR A 17 -5.63 9.79 3.92
N GLU A 18 -6.95 9.65 3.96
CA GLU A 18 -7.69 8.38 3.90
C GLU A 18 -9.01 8.61 3.17
N VAL A 19 -9.56 7.57 2.56
CA VAL A 19 -10.91 7.55 2.01
C VAL A 19 -11.85 7.00 3.08
N ASP A 20 -12.91 7.75 3.37
CA ASP A 20 -14.01 7.24 4.17
C ASP A 20 -14.81 6.24 3.31
N HIS A 21 -14.54 4.94 3.47
CA HIS A 21 -15.13 3.86 2.66
C HIS A 21 -16.67 3.79 2.72
N LYS A 22 -17.32 4.46 3.68
CA LYS A 22 -18.79 4.56 3.71
C LYS A 22 -19.33 5.65 2.79
N THR A 23 -18.53 6.69 2.52
CA THR A 23 -18.97 7.88 1.78
C THR A 23 -18.19 8.14 0.50
N GLY A 24 -17.05 7.48 0.30
CA GLY A 24 -16.12 7.71 -0.81
C GLY A 24 -15.38 9.05 -0.74
N ARG A 25 -15.42 9.77 0.38
CA ARG A 25 -14.76 11.09 0.50
C ARG A 25 -13.34 10.97 1.04
N VAL A 26 -12.42 11.71 0.42
CA VAL A 26 -11.07 11.92 0.95
C VAL A 26 -11.13 12.78 2.22
N ARG A 27 -10.45 12.33 3.27
CA ARG A 27 -10.32 12.97 4.57
C ARG A 27 -8.85 13.08 4.93
N LEU A 28 -8.48 14.16 5.63
CA LEU A 28 -7.19 14.23 6.32
C LEU A 28 -7.33 13.48 7.65
N ASP A 29 -6.63 12.36 7.81
CA ASP A 29 -6.49 11.66 9.09
C ASP A 29 -5.59 12.50 10.01
N ARG A 30 -4.33 12.70 9.61
CA ARG A 30 -3.37 13.49 10.37
C ARG A 30 -2.19 14.00 9.53
N HIS A 31 -1.45 14.95 10.10
CA HIS A 31 -0.08 15.24 9.66
C HIS A 31 0.88 14.32 10.41
N LEU A 32 1.84 13.69 9.72
CA LEU A 32 2.77 12.77 10.37
C LEU A 32 3.62 13.48 11.44
N TYR A 33 3.83 12.82 12.57
CA TYR A 33 4.57 13.38 13.71
C TYR A 33 6.08 13.41 13.44
N THR A 34 6.58 12.48 12.64
CA THR A 34 7.97 12.42 12.18
C THR A 34 8.19 13.29 10.94
N PRO A 35 9.42 13.79 10.70
CA PRO A 35 9.77 14.56 9.50
C PRO A 35 9.99 13.62 8.29
N MET A 36 9.05 12.71 8.06
CA MET A 36 9.09 11.72 6.99
C MET A 36 7.98 11.99 5.98
N ALA A 37 8.10 11.39 4.80
CA ALA A 37 7.14 11.50 3.73
C ALA A 37 6.96 10.14 3.03
N TYR A 38 5.75 9.90 2.51
CA TYR A 38 5.43 8.63 1.86
C TYR A 38 6.37 8.35 0.67
N PRO A 39 6.99 7.16 0.58
CA PRO A 39 8.06 6.85 -0.38
C PRO A 39 7.55 6.49 -1.78
N ALA A 40 6.27 6.13 -1.89
CA ALA A 40 5.55 5.81 -3.11
C ALA A 40 4.11 6.37 -3.01
N ASP A 41 3.40 6.41 -4.13
CA ASP A 41 1.97 6.70 -4.11
C ASP A 41 1.26 5.55 -3.40
N TYR A 42 0.45 5.89 -2.40
CA TYR A 42 -0.12 4.94 -1.45
C TYR A 42 -1.64 5.05 -1.42
N GLY A 43 -2.32 3.92 -1.26
CA GLY A 43 -3.76 3.86 -1.06
C GLY A 43 -4.19 2.40 -0.89
N PHE A 44 -5.30 2.02 -1.50
CA PHE A 44 -5.88 0.68 -1.31
C PHE A 44 -6.38 0.08 -2.62
N ILE A 45 -6.50 -1.25 -2.63
CA ILE A 45 -7.05 -2.02 -3.75
C ILE A 45 -8.58 -2.05 -3.64
N GLU A 46 -9.26 -1.62 -4.71
CA GLU A 46 -10.72 -1.64 -4.79
C GLU A 46 -11.27 -3.08 -4.68
N ASP A 47 -12.47 -3.22 -4.11
CA ASP A 47 -13.17 -4.51 -3.95
C ASP A 47 -12.37 -5.58 -3.17
N THR A 48 -11.61 -5.15 -2.17
CA THR A 48 -10.87 -6.04 -1.25
C THR A 48 -11.23 -5.79 0.21
N LEU A 49 -11.04 -6.81 1.05
CA LEU A 49 -11.17 -6.72 2.50
C LEU A 49 -10.00 -7.45 3.17
N GLY A 50 -9.14 -6.72 3.88
CA GLY A 50 -8.05 -7.20 4.70
C GLY A 50 -8.52 -7.95 5.95
N GLU A 51 -7.58 -8.49 6.71
CA GLU A 51 -7.88 -9.17 7.99
C GLU A 51 -8.23 -8.19 9.12
N ASP A 52 -7.82 -6.94 9.00
CA ASP A 52 -8.11 -5.83 9.91
C ASP A 52 -9.49 -5.18 9.66
N GLY A 53 -10.15 -5.55 8.55
CA GLY A 53 -11.47 -5.06 8.17
C GLY A 53 -11.47 -3.82 7.28
N ASP A 54 -10.29 -3.34 6.88
CA ASP A 54 -10.13 -2.28 5.88
C ASP A 54 -9.75 -2.88 4.51
N PRO A 55 -9.90 -2.17 3.39
CA PRO A 55 -9.39 -2.64 2.10
C PRO A 55 -7.87 -2.86 2.12
N LEU A 56 -7.39 -3.79 1.30
CA LEU A 56 -5.98 -4.15 1.28
C LEU A 56 -5.12 -2.98 0.77
N ASP A 57 -4.14 -2.59 1.56
CA ASP A 57 -3.23 -1.48 1.23
C ASP A 57 -2.36 -1.77 0.00
N ALA A 58 -2.08 -0.73 -0.77
CA ALA A 58 -1.19 -0.79 -1.93
C ALA A 58 -0.25 0.43 -2.03
N MET A 59 0.94 0.17 -2.55
CA MET A 59 1.92 1.15 -2.98
C MET A 59 2.11 1.02 -4.49
N VAL A 60 2.01 2.11 -5.23
CA VAL A 60 2.22 2.11 -6.69
C VAL A 60 3.47 2.91 -7.02
N LEU A 61 4.45 2.24 -7.64
CA LEU A 61 5.62 2.92 -8.19
C LEU A 61 5.23 3.68 -9.46
N LEU A 62 5.38 5.00 -9.43
CA LEU A 62 5.00 5.88 -10.54
C LEU A 62 6.16 6.81 -10.91
N PRO A 63 6.29 7.19 -12.21
CA PRO A 63 7.27 8.19 -12.62
C PRO A 63 6.94 9.60 -12.09
N GLN A 64 5.65 9.87 -11.87
CA GLN A 64 5.14 11.11 -11.29
C GLN A 64 3.87 10.79 -10.50
N SER A 65 3.76 11.35 -9.30
CA SER A 65 2.61 11.12 -8.43
C SER A 65 1.31 11.67 -8.99
N VAL A 66 0.22 11.06 -8.53
CA VAL A 66 -1.15 11.49 -8.83
C VAL A 66 -1.73 12.29 -7.67
N PHE A 67 -3.05 12.46 -7.64
CA PHE A 67 -3.77 13.18 -6.60
C PHE A 67 -4.60 12.22 -5.74
N PRO A 68 -4.95 12.58 -4.50
CA PRO A 68 -5.88 11.78 -3.68
C PRO A 68 -7.21 11.55 -4.42
N GLY A 69 -7.68 10.30 -4.43
CA GLY A 69 -8.89 9.83 -5.11
C GLY A 69 -8.70 9.44 -6.58
N VAL A 70 -7.47 9.49 -7.12
CA VAL A 70 -7.19 8.99 -8.48
C VAL A 70 -7.07 7.47 -8.47
N ILE A 71 -7.75 6.82 -9.40
CA ILE A 71 -7.63 5.38 -9.66
C ILE A 71 -6.47 5.12 -10.62
N VAL A 72 -5.65 4.12 -10.30
CA VAL A 72 -4.58 3.59 -11.16
C VAL A 72 -4.79 2.09 -11.32
N GLU A 73 -4.99 1.63 -12.55
CA GLU A 73 -4.98 0.21 -12.87
C GLU A 73 -3.53 -0.32 -12.72
N ALA A 74 -3.34 -1.30 -11.85
CA ALA A 74 -2.04 -1.75 -11.40
C ALA A 74 -1.93 -3.28 -11.41
N ARG A 75 -0.69 -3.76 -11.34
CA ARG A 75 -0.36 -5.18 -11.13
C ARG A 75 0.64 -5.35 -9.99
N PRO A 76 0.55 -6.45 -9.22
CA PRO A 76 1.42 -6.67 -8.07
C PRO A 76 2.78 -7.16 -8.55
N VAL A 77 3.83 -6.77 -7.82
CA VAL A 77 5.20 -7.25 -7.99
C VAL A 77 5.79 -7.82 -6.70
N GLY A 78 5.17 -7.52 -5.55
CA GLY A 78 5.52 -8.10 -4.26
C GLY A 78 4.65 -7.53 -3.16
N MET A 79 4.98 -7.84 -1.91
CA MET A 79 4.22 -7.34 -0.77
C MET A 79 5.15 -7.10 0.42
N PHE A 80 4.92 -5.99 1.10
CA PHE A 80 5.58 -5.66 2.36
C PHE A 80 4.70 -6.11 3.51
N ASN A 81 5.17 -7.08 4.28
CA ASN A 81 4.48 -7.58 5.46
C ASN A 81 5.07 -6.93 6.70
N MET A 82 4.23 -6.31 7.51
CA MET A 82 4.62 -5.81 8.82
C MET A 82 3.64 -6.24 9.91
N VAL A 83 4.12 -6.23 11.15
CA VAL A 83 3.29 -6.44 12.34
C VAL A 83 3.47 -5.24 13.25
N ASP A 84 2.38 -4.50 13.49
CA ASP A 84 2.37 -3.30 14.31
C ASP A 84 1.48 -3.47 15.56
N GLU A 85 1.04 -2.36 16.18
CA GLU A 85 0.14 -2.39 17.33
C GLU A 85 -1.27 -2.96 17.05
N ALA A 86 -1.72 -2.92 15.80
CA ALA A 86 -3.06 -3.33 15.38
C ALA A 86 -3.12 -4.79 14.89
N GLY A 87 -1.98 -5.36 14.49
CA GLY A 87 -1.92 -6.75 14.03
C GLY A 87 -0.98 -6.92 12.84
N GLY A 88 -1.31 -7.87 11.97
CA GLY A 88 -0.66 -7.99 10.66
C GLY A 88 -1.17 -6.89 9.75
N ASP A 89 -0.24 -6.21 9.09
CA ASP A 89 -0.49 -5.11 8.17
C ASP A 89 0.33 -5.37 6.90
N ALA A 90 -0.36 -5.68 5.81
CA ALA A 90 0.23 -6.09 4.55
C ALA A 90 -0.02 -5.02 3.48
N LYS A 91 1.05 -4.63 2.77
CA LYS A 91 1.01 -3.58 1.74
C LYS A 91 1.53 -4.13 0.43
N VAL A 92 0.66 -4.22 -0.57
CA VAL A 92 1.02 -4.74 -1.90
C VAL A 92 1.87 -3.70 -2.65
N LEU A 93 3.04 -4.09 -3.13
CA LEU A 93 3.83 -3.26 -4.04
C LEU A 93 3.40 -3.53 -5.48
N CYS A 94 3.07 -2.46 -6.19
CA CYS A 94 2.51 -2.50 -7.52
C CYS A 94 3.27 -1.60 -8.49
N VAL A 95 3.05 -1.88 -9.77
CA VAL A 95 3.42 -1.01 -10.90
C VAL A 95 2.19 -0.86 -11.83
N PRO A 96 2.12 0.18 -12.67
CA PRO A 96 1.01 0.36 -13.61
C PRO A 96 0.83 -0.86 -14.53
N ALA A 97 -0.42 -1.31 -14.69
CA ALA A 97 -0.78 -2.32 -15.67
C ALA A 97 -0.69 -1.76 -17.10
N GLY A 98 -0.43 -2.62 -18.08
CA GLY A 98 -0.40 -2.25 -19.51
C GLY A 98 0.72 -1.30 -19.97
N ASP A 99 1.58 -0.80 -19.08
CA ASP A 99 2.67 0.11 -19.42
C ASP A 99 4.00 -0.63 -19.63
N GLN A 100 4.43 -0.72 -20.89
CA GLN A 100 5.65 -1.43 -21.31
C GLN A 100 6.93 -0.92 -20.63
N ARG A 101 6.94 0.31 -20.10
CA ARG A 101 8.08 0.84 -19.35
C ARG A 101 8.34 0.03 -18.08
N TRP A 102 7.33 -0.66 -17.55
CA TRP A 102 7.41 -1.47 -16.34
C TRP A 102 7.58 -2.97 -16.60
N ASP A 103 7.63 -3.43 -17.86
CA ASP A 103 7.69 -4.86 -18.20
C ASP A 103 8.92 -5.58 -17.63
N HIS A 104 9.97 -4.84 -17.29
CA HIS A 104 11.17 -5.37 -16.66
C HIS A 104 11.04 -5.63 -15.15
N ILE A 105 9.94 -5.18 -14.52
CA ILE A 105 9.66 -5.40 -13.09
C ILE A 105 8.51 -6.39 -12.98
N GLN A 106 8.80 -7.66 -12.70
CA GLN A 106 7.81 -8.74 -12.64
C GLN A 106 7.68 -9.37 -11.26
N ASP A 107 8.73 -9.32 -10.44
CA ASP A 107 8.76 -9.76 -9.05
C ASP A 107 9.53 -8.75 -8.17
N ILE A 108 9.52 -8.96 -6.85
CA ILE A 108 10.15 -8.07 -5.88
C ILE A 108 11.66 -8.00 -6.09
N SER A 109 12.25 -9.10 -6.60
CA SER A 109 13.67 -9.18 -6.94
C SER A 109 14.10 -8.25 -8.07
N ASP A 110 13.16 -7.77 -8.89
CA ASP A 110 13.45 -6.84 -9.99
C ASP A 110 13.49 -5.38 -9.51
N VAL A 111 12.98 -5.10 -8.30
CA VAL A 111 12.99 -3.77 -7.68
C VAL A 111 14.34 -3.54 -7.00
N SER A 112 14.90 -2.34 -7.17
CA SER A 112 16.16 -1.95 -6.55
C SER A 112 16.09 -2.10 -5.02
N ALA A 113 17.10 -2.74 -4.43
CA ALA A 113 17.21 -2.87 -2.97
C ALA A 113 17.15 -1.51 -2.25
N PHE A 114 17.70 -0.44 -2.84
CA PHE A 114 17.62 0.90 -2.26
C PHE A 114 16.19 1.44 -2.19
N GLU A 115 15.33 1.10 -3.15
CA GLU A 115 13.92 1.51 -3.13
C GLU A 115 13.15 0.69 -2.10
N LEU A 116 13.39 -0.62 -2.03
CA LEU A 116 12.82 -1.53 -1.04
C LEU A 116 13.20 -1.15 0.40
N ASP A 117 14.47 -0.80 0.63
CA ASP A 117 14.99 -0.39 1.93
C ASP A 117 14.43 0.97 2.36
N ALA A 118 14.28 1.92 1.43
CA ALA A 118 13.66 3.22 1.73
C ALA A 118 12.19 3.08 2.13
N ILE A 119 11.44 2.22 1.43
CA ILE A 119 10.05 1.89 1.77
C ILE A 119 9.97 1.22 3.15
N LYS A 120 10.79 0.20 3.40
CA LYS A 120 10.86 -0.49 4.70
C LYS A 120 11.19 0.49 5.82
N HIS A 121 12.19 1.35 5.63
CA HIS A 121 12.59 2.35 6.61
C HIS A 121 11.44 3.32 6.91
N PHE A 122 10.66 3.76 5.91
CA PHE A 122 9.49 4.60 6.15
C PHE A 122 8.48 3.93 7.09
N PHE A 123 8.02 2.73 6.78
CA PHE A 123 6.98 2.08 7.60
C PHE A 123 7.46 1.68 8.99
N VAL A 124 8.75 1.37 9.15
CA VAL A 124 9.34 1.10 10.47
C VAL A 124 9.36 2.35 11.35
N HIS A 125 9.57 3.55 10.78
CA HIS A 125 9.90 4.75 11.55
C HIS A 125 8.84 5.86 11.54
N TYR A 126 7.90 5.89 10.59
CA TYR A 126 7.02 7.07 10.43
C TYR A 126 6.12 7.35 11.65
N LYS A 127 5.83 6.31 12.45
CA LYS A 127 5.05 6.36 13.70
C LYS A 127 5.92 6.54 14.96
N ASP A 128 7.25 6.72 14.86
CA ASP A 128 8.16 6.73 16.03
C ASP A 128 7.81 7.76 17.13
N LEU A 129 7.16 8.87 16.73
CA LEU A 129 6.76 9.94 17.64
C LEU A 129 5.26 9.90 18.00
N GLU A 130 4.57 8.80 17.69
CA GLU A 130 3.18 8.53 18.09
C GLU A 130 3.18 7.63 19.35
N PRO A 131 2.68 8.10 20.51
CA PRO A 131 2.72 7.31 21.74
C PRO A 131 1.97 5.99 21.63
N GLY A 132 2.64 4.89 21.99
CA GLY A 132 2.03 3.54 22.00
C GLY A 132 2.06 2.79 20.66
N LYS A 133 2.64 3.38 19.61
CA LYS A 133 2.87 2.73 18.31
C LYS A 133 4.20 2.00 18.28
N PHE A 134 4.27 0.86 17.59
CA PHE A 134 5.51 0.09 17.42
C PHE A 134 5.45 -0.79 16.18
N VAL A 135 6.61 -1.24 15.69
CA VAL A 135 6.72 -2.27 14.64
C VAL A 135 7.55 -3.44 15.19
N LYS A 136 7.01 -4.66 15.09
CA LYS A 136 7.65 -5.89 15.60
C LYS A 136 8.42 -6.67 14.54
N ALA A 137 7.89 -6.70 13.32
CA ALA A 137 8.46 -7.40 12.17
C ALA A 137 8.10 -6.62 10.90
N ALA A 138 8.97 -6.67 9.89
CA ALA A 138 8.81 -5.92 8.65
C ALA A 138 9.69 -6.53 7.55
N ASP A 139 9.13 -7.32 6.65
CA ASP A 139 9.89 -8.01 5.59
C ASP A 139 9.15 -8.04 4.25
N TRP A 140 9.91 -8.24 3.18
CA TRP A 140 9.40 -8.34 1.81
C TRP A 140 9.13 -9.79 1.44
N VAL A 141 8.02 -10.01 0.73
CA VAL A 141 7.70 -11.28 0.05
C VAL A 141 7.48 -11.05 -1.46
N GLY A 142 7.58 -12.13 -2.23
CA GLY A 142 7.50 -12.10 -3.68
C GLY A 142 6.09 -11.87 -4.22
N ARG A 143 5.98 -11.84 -5.54
CA ARG A 143 4.72 -11.61 -6.23
C ARG A 143 3.68 -12.69 -5.94
N ALA A 144 4.10 -13.95 -5.83
CA ALA A 144 3.18 -15.07 -5.61
C ALA A 144 2.43 -14.95 -4.28
N GLU A 145 3.13 -14.59 -3.20
CA GLU A 145 2.50 -14.34 -1.91
C GLU A 145 1.59 -13.12 -1.93
N ALA A 146 1.96 -12.07 -2.67
CA ALA A 146 1.14 -10.89 -2.87
C ALA A 146 -0.18 -11.23 -3.60
N GLU A 147 -0.11 -11.93 -4.74
CA GLU A 147 -1.27 -12.39 -5.50
C GLU A 147 -2.20 -13.25 -4.62
N ALA A 148 -1.62 -14.14 -3.80
CA ALA A 148 -2.41 -14.98 -2.90
C ALA A 148 -3.13 -14.19 -1.79
N GLU A 149 -2.54 -13.11 -1.26
CA GLU A 149 -3.21 -12.25 -0.28
C GLU A 149 -4.32 -11.41 -0.90
N ILE A 150 -4.11 -10.93 -2.13
CA ILE A 150 -5.13 -10.19 -2.88
C ILE A 150 -6.33 -11.09 -3.14
N GLU A 151 -6.11 -12.34 -3.59
CA GLU A 151 -7.19 -13.31 -3.79
C GLU A 151 -7.98 -13.59 -2.50
N ARG A 152 -7.28 -13.79 -1.37
CA ARG A 152 -7.94 -13.93 -0.06
C ARG A 152 -8.77 -12.70 0.29
N SER A 153 -8.25 -11.51 0.03
CA SER A 153 -8.93 -10.25 0.34
C SER A 153 -10.17 -10.02 -0.53
N ILE A 154 -10.10 -10.38 -1.82
CA ILE A 154 -11.25 -10.35 -2.74
C ILE A 154 -12.33 -11.33 -2.27
N GLU A 155 -11.94 -12.54 -1.83
CA GLU A 155 -12.90 -13.53 -1.34
C GLU A 155 -13.58 -13.08 -0.04
N ARG A 156 -12.81 -12.48 0.89
CA ARG A 156 -13.35 -11.87 2.12
C ARG A 156 -14.35 -10.76 1.78
N PHE A 157 -14.03 -9.88 0.82
CA PHE A 157 -14.93 -8.83 0.39
C PHE A 157 -16.26 -9.39 -0.13
N LYS A 158 -16.22 -10.36 -1.05
CA LYS A 158 -17.43 -11.01 -1.61
C LYS A 158 -18.31 -11.69 -0.55
N THR A 159 -17.69 -12.34 0.43
CA THR A 159 -18.43 -13.11 1.45
C THR A 159 -18.97 -12.23 2.58
N SER A 160 -18.41 -11.04 2.78
CA SER A 160 -18.86 -10.07 3.80
C SER A 160 -20.15 -9.32 3.45
N GLY A 161 -20.63 -9.43 2.19
CA GLY A 161 -21.89 -8.83 1.75
C GLY A 161 -21.85 -7.30 1.60
N HIS A 162 -20.66 -6.75 1.39
CA HIS A 162 -20.44 -5.36 0.98
C HIS A 162 -20.90 -5.10 -0.46
#